data_AF-A0A9R0W875-F1
#
_entry.id   AF-A0A9R0W875-F1
#
_cell.length_a   1.000
_cell.length_b   1.000
_cell.length_c   1.000
_cell.angle_alpha   90.00
_cell.angle_beta   90.00
_cell.angle_gamma   90.00
#
_symmetry.space_group_name_H-M   'P 1'
#
loop_
_entity.id
_entity.type
_entity.pdbx_description
1 polymer ?
#
loop_
_entity_poly.entity_id
_entity_poly.type
_entity_poly.pdbx_seq_one_letter_code
_entity_poly.pdbx_strand_id
1 'polypeptide(L)'
;MASSTVASAPFLPSLPSPNHRRLSLRYPARRLGVAASAAPKGAAASEAARERRRFLERYGLNPDDFEEDADPDPREERRRERRMRRSGGGEEAAVAPARPVERRETHKMLQVLAGKVRRRKLLSPKDRNVRPMMEVVRGAAFDIIQSAGGSPASLKPGLWLDLYSGTGSVGIEAMSRGCSQAHFVELDPWVISEVLKPNLDCTGFLDTSHIHMLRVENFLDNAEKSKGRYPSFDYISVTPPYVEVNYSTLLDQLARSPLVGEDCFILVEYPLKTDMPESCGKLIKIADRKFGRTNLLIYGPTWSEKKKGRILR
;
A
#
# COMPACT_ATOMS: atom_id res chain seq x y z
N MET A 1 -6.61 58.56 -39.46
CA MET A 1 -8.09 58.58 -39.47
C MET A 1 -8.58 57.17 -39.18
N ALA A 2 -9.58 57.07 -38.31
CA ALA A 2 -10.11 55.85 -37.72
C ALA A 2 -10.80 54.93 -38.73
N SER A 3 -10.79 53.62 -38.48
CA SER A 3 -12.05 52.91 -38.20
C SER A 3 -11.79 51.50 -37.67
N SER A 4 -12.26 51.28 -36.45
CA SER A 4 -12.37 50.02 -35.73
C SER A 4 -13.55 49.19 -36.26
N THR A 5 -13.35 47.89 -36.48
CA THR A 5 -14.47 46.95 -36.65
C THR A 5 -14.28 45.79 -35.68
N VAL A 6 -15.01 45.82 -34.58
CA VAL A 6 -15.09 44.74 -33.58
C VAL A 6 -16.23 43.82 -34.00
N ALA A 7 -15.92 42.56 -34.31
CA ALA A 7 -16.91 41.54 -34.63
C ALA A 7 -17.56 41.02 -33.34
N SER A 8 -18.89 41.10 -33.27
CA SER A 8 -19.71 40.59 -32.16
C SER A 8 -19.80 39.06 -32.18
N ALA A 9 -19.60 38.43 -31.03
CA ALA A 9 -19.89 37.00 -30.83
C ALA A 9 -21.41 36.75 -30.75
N PRO A 10 -21.92 35.61 -31.27
CA PRO A 10 -23.34 35.28 -31.19
C PRO A 10 -23.75 34.81 -29.78
N PHE A 11 -24.92 35.30 -29.37
CA PHE A 11 -25.66 34.95 -28.16
C PHE A 11 -25.98 33.44 -28.12
N LEU A 12 -25.55 32.74 -27.06
CA LEU A 12 -26.02 31.40 -26.71
C LEU A 12 -27.20 31.50 -25.73
N PRO A 13 -28.30 30.75 -25.91
CA PRO A 13 -29.39 30.71 -24.94
C PRO A 13 -28.97 29.95 -23.69
N SER A 14 -29.31 30.50 -22.52
CA SER A 14 -29.06 29.95 -21.20
C SER A 14 -29.84 28.64 -20.97
N LEU A 15 -29.13 27.59 -20.55
CA LEU A 15 -29.73 26.34 -20.07
C LEU A 15 -30.35 26.54 -18.67
N PRO A 16 -31.51 25.95 -18.38
CA PRO A 16 -32.14 26.06 -17.06
C PRO A 16 -31.38 25.24 -16.01
N SER A 17 -31.20 25.81 -14.82
CA SER A 17 -30.56 25.18 -13.67
C SER A 17 -31.34 23.93 -13.20
N PRO A 18 -30.66 22.85 -12.76
CA PRO A 18 -31.35 21.69 -12.20
C PRO A 18 -31.89 22.02 -10.80
N ASN A 19 -33.22 21.93 -10.68
CA ASN A 19 -33.96 21.99 -9.43
C ASN A 19 -33.50 20.89 -8.45
N HIS A 20 -32.99 21.30 -7.29
CA HIS A 20 -32.79 20.42 -6.15
C HIS A 20 -34.15 20.04 -5.53
N ARG A 21 -34.76 18.93 -5.96
CA ARG A 21 -35.76 18.22 -5.15
C ARG A 21 -35.07 17.08 -4.39
N ARG A 22 -34.84 17.32 -3.09
CA ARG A 22 -34.49 16.29 -2.11
C ARG A 22 -35.64 15.28 -2.03
N LEU A 23 -35.43 14.08 -2.56
CA LEU A 23 -36.23 12.90 -2.22
C LEU A 23 -35.60 12.25 -0.98
N SER A 24 -36.21 12.48 0.17
CA SER A 24 -35.87 11.84 1.44
C SER A 24 -36.48 10.43 1.50
N LEU A 25 -35.77 9.43 0.96
CA LEU A 25 -36.06 8.03 1.28
C LEU A 25 -35.53 7.71 2.68
N ARG A 26 -36.42 7.80 3.67
CA ARG A 26 -36.21 7.27 5.02
C ARG A 26 -36.25 5.75 4.96
N TYR A 27 -35.08 5.10 4.98
CA TYR A 27 -34.99 3.69 5.36
C TYR A 27 -34.88 3.58 6.89
N PRO A 28 -35.64 2.68 7.54
CA PRO A 28 -35.53 2.50 8.99
C PRO A 28 -34.18 1.84 9.31
N ALA A 29 -33.34 2.56 10.05
CA ALA A 29 -32.11 2.03 10.60
C ALA A 29 -32.44 0.98 11.66
N ARG A 30 -32.34 -0.31 11.31
CA ARG A 30 -32.17 -1.37 12.32
C ARG A 30 -30.80 -1.16 12.97
N ARG A 31 -30.79 -0.73 14.23
CA ARG A 31 -29.61 -0.84 15.10
C ARG A 31 -29.28 -2.33 15.26
N LEU A 32 -28.25 -2.81 14.59
CA LEU A 32 -27.55 -4.02 15.01
C LEU A 32 -26.51 -3.60 16.02
N GLY A 33 -26.69 -4.04 17.27
CA GLY A 33 -25.72 -3.82 18.34
C GLY A 33 -24.40 -4.52 18.00
N VAL A 34 -23.30 -3.77 18.07
CA VAL A 34 -21.95 -4.33 17.96
C VAL A 34 -21.63 -5.01 19.29
N ALA A 35 -21.86 -6.31 19.35
CA ALA A 35 -21.22 -7.15 20.36
C ALA A 35 -19.74 -7.30 19.99
N ALA A 36 -18.85 -7.13 20.97
CA ALA A 36 -17.45 -7.49 20.82
C ALA A 36 -17.35 -8.97 20.44
N SER A 37 -16.92 -9.29 19.21
CA SER A 37 -16.89 -10.67 18.73
C SER A 37 -15.70 -11.41 19.33
N ALA A 38 -15.99 -12.41 20.16
CA ALA A 38 -15.08 -13.54 20.36
C ALA A 38 -14.79 -14.21 19.01
N ALA A 39 -13.65 -14.88 18.88
CA ALA A 39 -13.32 -15.67 17.69
C ALA A 39 -14.47 -16.66 17.38
N PRO A 40 -14.90 -16.79 16.12
CA PRO A 40 -15.97 -17.69 15.77
C PRO A 40 -15.58 -19.12 16.15
N LYS A 41 -16.49 -19.86 16.76
CA LYS A 41 -16.33 -21.29 17.04
C LYS A 41 -17.30 -22.08 16.17
N GLY A 42 -16.89 -23.26 15.72
CA GLY A 42 -17.74 -24.13 14.90
C GLY A 42 -17.98 -23.60 13.48
N ALA A 43 -19.23 -23.61 13.02
CA ALA A 43 -19.59 -23.36 11.61
C ALA A 43 -19.09 -22.01 11.06
N ALA A 44 -19.04 -20.96 11.87
CA ALA A 44 -18.54 -19.64 11.44
C ALA A 44 -17.01 -19.60 11.23
N ALA A 45 -16.24 -20.41 11.95
CA ALA A 45 -14.80 -20.57 11.70
C ALA A 45 -14.57 -21.34 10.39
N SER A 46 -15.42 -22.34 10.13
CA SER A 46 -15.41 -23.11 8.88
C SER A 46 -15.75 -22.24 7.66
N GLU A 47 -16.63 -21.26 7.81
CA GLU A 47 -16.99 -20.33 6.74
C GLU A 47 -15.86 -19.33 6.45
N ALA A 48 -15.25 -18.75 7.48
CA ALA A 48 -14.07 -17.88 7.32
C ALA A 48 -12.87 -18.63 6.69
N ALA A 49 -12.66 -19.90 7.06
CA ALA A 49 -11.64 -20.74 6.44
C ALA A 49 -11.93 -21.01 4.94
N ARG A 50 -13.20 -21.24 4.58
CA ARG A 50 -13.62 -21.42 3.17
C ARG A 50 -13.46 -20.15 2.35
N GLU A 51 -13.75 -18.98 2.91
CA GLU A 51 -13.50 -17.69 2.23
C GLU A 51 -12.01 -17.44 2.02
N ARG A 52 -11.17 -17.74 3.03
CA ARG A 52 -9.71 -17.66 2.92
C ARG A 52 -9.17 -18.61 1.85
N ARG A 53 -9.67 -19.84 1.78
CA ARG A 53 -9.30 -20.83 0.75
C ARG A 53 -9.67 -20.35 -0.66
N ARG A 54 -10.93 -19.92 -0.86
CA ARG A 54 -11.39 -19.34 -2.14
C ARG A 54 -10.62 -18.09 -2.53
N PHE A 55 -10.17 -17.30 -1.54
CA PHE A 55 -9.31 -16.17 -1.77
C PHE A 55 -7.94 -16.61 -2.29
N LEU A 56 -7.27 -17.55 -1.63
CA LEU A 56 -5.96 -18.07 -2.06
C LEU A 56 -6.01 -18.67 -3.47
N GLU A 57 -7.04 -19.48 -3.76
CA GLU A 57 -7.24 -20.11 -5.08
C GLU A 57 -7.46 -19.08 -6.19
N ARG A 58 -8.23 -18.01 -5.92
CA ARG A 58 -8.48 -16.94 -6.91
C ARG A 58 -7.18 -16.28 -7.40
N TYR A 59 -6.16 -16.24 -6.56
CA TYR A 59 -4.86 -15.64 -6.87
C TYR A 59 -3.80 -16.67 -7.29
N GLY A 60 -4.20 -17.93 -7.58
CA GLY A 60 -3.32 -18.96 -8.10
C GLY A 60 -2.38 -19.57 -7.06
N LEU A 61 -2.74 -19.51 -5.77
CA LEU A 61 -1.98 -20.10 -4.67
C LEU A 61 -2.59 -21.42 -4.23
N ASN A 62 -1.75 -22.37 -3.82
CA ASN A 62 -2.19 -23.61 -3.21
C ASN A 62 -2.62 -23.36 -1.75
N PRO A 63 -3.89 -23.57 -1.39
CA PRO A 63 -4.36 -23.34 -0.02
C PRO A 63 -3.65 -24.23 1.01
N ASP A 64 -3.23 -25.42 0.59
CA ASP A 64 -2.65 -26.44 1.45
C ASP A 64 -1.22 -26.05 1.90
N ASP A 65 -0.57 -25.10 1.21
CA ASP A 65 0.70 -24.50 1.65
C ASP A 65 0.51 -23.61 2.92
N PHE A 66 -0.74 -23.38 3.33
CA PHE A 66 -1.14 -22.47 4.42
C PHE A 66 -2.14 -23.08 5.42
N GLU A 67 -2.48 -24.37 5.27
CA GLU A 67 -3.34 -25.11 6.21
C GLU A 67 -2.49 -25.81 7.29
N GLU A 68 -2.22 -25.12 8.40
CA GLU A 68 -1.81 -25.78 9.67
C GLU A 68 -2.89 -25.70 10.77
N ASP A 69 -4.06 -25.13 10.49
CA ASP A 69 -5.14 -24.94 11.46
C ASP A 69 -6.45 -25.64 11.06
N ALA A 70 -6.39 -26.86 10.52
CA ALA A 70 -7.56 -27.72 10.37
C ALA A 70 -7.55 -28.80 11.45
N ASP A 71 -8.60 -28.84 12.28
CA ASP A 71 -8.86 -29.91 13.25
C ASP A 71 -8.81 -31.27 12.50
N PRO A 72 -7.95 -32.23 12.90
CA PRO A 72 -7.79 -33.46 12.15
C PRO A 72 -9.10 -34.26 12.10
N ASP A 73 -9.41 -34.85 10.93
CA ASP A 73 -10.58 -35.71 10.76
C ASP A 73 -10.57 -36.83 11.82
N PRO A 74 -11.62 -37.00 12.64
CA PRO A 74 -11.74 -38.05 13.65
C PRO A 74 -11.56 -39.48 13.11
N ARG A 75 -11.57 -39.65 11.79
CA ARG A 75 -11.30 -40.93 11.09
C ARG A 75 -9.81 -41.15 10.80
N GLU A 76 -9.02 -40.09 10.65
CA GLU A 76 -7.56 -40.19 10.52
C GLU A 76 -6.88 -40.47 11.86
N GLU A 77 -7.40 -39.89 12.95
CA GLU A 77 -6.92 -40.11 14.31
C GLU A 77 -7.03 -41.59 14.71
N ARG A 78 -8.18 -42.24 14.44
CA ARG A 78 -8.36 -43.69 14.66
C ARG A 78 -7.47 -44.57 13.79
N ARG A 79 -7.10 -44.11 12.59
CA ARG A 79 -6.15 -44.82 11.71
C ARG A 79 -4.71 -44.69 12.22
N ARG A 80 -4.35 -43.53 12.79
CA ARG A 80 -3.06 -43.28 13.46
C ARG A 80 -2.94 -44.09 14.76
N GLU A 81 -3.97 -44.13 15.60
CA GLU A 81 -3.99 -44.95 16.83
C GLU A 81 -3.82 -46.45 16.52
N ARG A 82 -4.46 -46.95 15.46
CA ARG A 82 -4.29 -48.34 15.00
C ARG A 82 -2.90 -48.63 14.44
N ARG A 83 -2.20 -47.63 13.89
CA ARG A 83 -0.80 -47.77 13.44
C ARG A 83 0.17 -47.73 14.62
N MET A 84 -0.02 -46.83 15.58
CA MET A 84 0.83 -46.73 16.78
C MET A 84 0.78 -47.97 17.66
N ARG A 85 -0.39 -48.61 17.81
CA ARG A 85 -0.51 -49.87 18.57
C ARG A 85 0.22 -51.08 17.95
N ARG A 86 0.65 -50.99 16.68
CA ARG A 86 1.34 -52.07 15.96
C ARG A 86 2.86 -51.93 15.96
N SER A 87 3.39 -50.79 16.34
CA SER A 87 4.83 -50.50 16.41
C SER A 87 5.20 -50.21 17.86
N GLY A 88 5.12 -51.24 18.71
CA GLY A 88 5.68 -51.20 20.05
C GLY A 88 7.20 -51.37 19.99
N GLY A 89 7.92 -50.43 20.60
CA GLY A 89 9.37 -50.53 20.86
C GLY A 89 10.17 -49.37 20.29
N GLY A 90 10.29 -48.28 21.06
CA GLY A 90 11.21 -47.18 20.78
C GLY A 90 10.89 -45.97 21.65
N GLU A 91 11.86 -45.52 22.45
CA GLU A 91 11.77 -44.40 23.39
C GLU A 91 11.08 -43.16 22.79
N GLU A 92 9.98 -42.72 23.42
CA GLU A 92 9.34 -41.43 23.13
C GLU A 92 10.22 -40.30 23.68
N ALA A 93 11.02 -39.70 22.80
CA ALA A 93 11.51 -38.35 23.02
C ALA A 93 10.30 -37.41 23.07
N ALA A 94 9.99 -36.89 24.25
CA ALA A 94 8.89 -35.97 24.47
C ALA A 94 9.02 -34.75 23.53
N VAL A 95 8.12 -34.67 22.55
CA VAL A 95 7.96 -33.49 21.70
C VAL A 95 7.39 -32.38 22.59
N ALA A 96 8.20 -31.37 22.89
CA ALA A 96 7.77 -30.20 23.63
C ALA A 96 6.53 -29.58 22.95
N PRO A 97 5.51 -29.12 23.70
CA PRO A 97 4.32 -28.53 23.10
C PRO A 97 4.71 -27.35 22.22
N ALA A 98 4.16 -27.30 21.00
CA ALA A 98 4.32 -26.17 20.11
C ALA A 98 3.96 -24.89 20.87
N ARG A 99 4.87 -23.92 20.87
CA ARG A 99 4.65 -22.62 21.52
C ARG A 99 3.36 -22.01 20.94
N PRO A 100 2.45 -21.45 21.76
CA PRO A 100 1.27 -20.79 21.24
C PRO A 100 1.72 -19.70 20.27
N VAL A 101 1.26 -19.75 19.01
CA VAL A 101 1.47 -18.67 18.05
C VAL A 101 0.78 -17.44 18.62
N GLU A 102 1.57 -16.46 19.07
CA GLU A 102 1.02 -15.21 19.61
C GLU A 102 0.13 -14.58 18.54
N ARG A 103 -1.13 -14.31 18.90
CA ARG A 103 -2.08 -13.65 17.99
C ARG A 103 -1.58 -12.25 17.72
N ARG A 104 -1.26 -11.97 16.46
CA ARG A 104 -0.91 -10.62 16.01
C ARG A 104 -2.11 -9.71 16.20
N GLU A 105 -1.87 -8.51 16.75
CA GLU A 105 -2.90 -7.53 17.07
C GLU A 105 -2.68 -6.22 16.31
N THR A 106 -3.73 -5.39 16.23
CA THR A 106 -3.68 -4.07 15.57
C THR A 106 -4.00 -2.92 16.51
N HIS A 107 -3.57 -1.72 16.15
CA HIS A 107 -3.90 -0.45 16.83
C HIS A 107 -4.16 0.67 15.80
N LYS A 108 -4.72 1.80 16.25
CA LYS A 108 -5.10 2.94 15.39
C LYS A 108 -4.39 4.24 15.75
N MET A 109 -3.05 4.21 15.75
CA MET A 109 -2.25 5.42 16.03
C MET A 109 -1.90 6.22 14.78
N LEU A 110 -1.94 5.60 13.59
CA LEU A 110 -1.70 6.27 12.32
C LEU A 110 -2.94 7.03 11.85
N GLN A 111 -2.72 8.10 11.10
CA GLN A 111 -3.79 8.83 10.41
C GLN A 111 -3.35 9.36 9.05
N VAL A 112 -4.34 9.73 8.24
CA VAL A 112 -4.18 10.50 7.00
C VAL A 112 -3.99 11.99 7.35
N LEU A 113 -2.99 12.64 6.78
CA LEU A 113 -2.55 13.99 7.14
C LEU A 113 -3.28 15.08 6.36
N ALA A 114 -3.53 14.87 5.07
CA ALA A 114 -4.18 15.83 4.18
C ALA A 114 -5.08 15.16 3.12
N GLY A 115 -5.74 15.99 2.31
CA GLY A 115 -6.58 15.54 1.19
C GLY A 115 -8.00 15.11 1.56
N LYS A 116 -8.64 14.34 0.68
CA LYS A 116 -10.05 13.94 0.71
C LYS A 116 -10.46 13.23 2.00
N VAL A 117 -9.61 12.34 2.53
CA VAL A 117 -9.90 11.53 3.73
C VAL A 117 -9.02 11.91 4.91
N ARG A 118 -8.63 13.19 4.99
CA ARG A 118 -7.83 13.76 6.07
C ARG A 118 -8.39 13.40 7.46
N ARG A 119 -7.49 13.15 8.42
CA ARG A 119 -7.74 12.75 9.82
C ARG A 119 -8.40 11.37 9.97
N ARG A 120 -8.60 10.60 8.90
CA ARG A 120 -9.03 9.20 9.01
C ARG A 120 -7.94 8.40 9.72
N LYS A 121 -8.31 7.65 10.77
CA LYS A 121 -7.40 6.76 11.49
C LYS A 121 -7.18 5.46 10.70
N LEU A 122 -5.94 5.00 10.66
CA LEU A 122 -5.54 3.78 9.98
C LEU A 122 -5.10 2.72 11.00
N LEU A 123 -5.43 1.47 10.71
CA LEU A 123 -4.91 0.30 11.41
C LEU A 123 -3.42 0.14 11.13
N SER A 124 -2.70 -0.33 12.15
CA SER A 124 -1.28 -0.70 12.10
C SER A 124 -1.07 -1.95 12.94
N PRO A 125 -0.16 -2.87 12.55
CA PRO A 125 0.28 -3.96 13.42
C PRO A 125 0.82 -3.41 14.74
N LYS A 126 0.50 -4.07 15.87
CA LYS A 126 1.09 -3.74 17.18
C LYS A 126 2.54 -4.20 17.31
N ASP A 127 2.93 -5.18 16.49
CA ASP A 127 4.28 -5.74 16.47
C ASP A 127 5.31 -4.62 16.26
N ARG A 128 6.18 -4.43 17.25
CA ARG A 128 7.15 -3.31 17.30
C ARG A 128 8.22 -3.35 16.21
N ASN A 129 8.26 -4.42 15.42
CA ASN A 129 9.29 -4.64 14.41
C ASN A 129 9.01 -3.88 13.10
N VAL A 130 7.75 -3.49 12.84
CA VAL A 130 7.40 -2.72 11.64
C VAL A 130 7.15 -1.26 12.04
N ARG A 131 8.09 -0.38 11.72
CA ARG A 131 7.95 1.05 11.95
C ARG A 131 7.33 1.71 10.73
N PRO A 132 6.07 2.18 10.78
CA PRO A 132 5.49 2.93 9.67
C PRO A 132 6.23 4.26 9.48
N MET A 133 6.25 4.76 8.23
CA MET A 133 6.80 6.07 7.91
C MET A 133 6.19 7.15 8.81
N MET A 134 7.05 7.87 9.52
CA MET A 134 6.66 8.91 10.48
C MET A 134 5.81 9.99 9.80
N GLU A 135 4.78 10.50 10.49
CA GLU A 135 3.88 11.53 9.95
C GLU A 135 4.63 12.77 9.45
N VAL A 136 5.67 13.21 10.16
CA VAL A 136 6.50 14.37 9.75
C VAL A 136 7.26 14.09 8.46
N VAL A 137 7.83 12.89 8.32
CA VAL A 137 8.59 12.48 7.13
C VAL A 137 7.64 12.34 5.94
N ARG A 138 6.48 11.71 6.15
CA ARG A 138 5.44 11.55 5.13
C ARG A 138 4.90 12.89 4.67
N GLY A 139 4.58 13.80 5.59
CA GLY A 139 4.15 15.16 5.29
C GLY A 139 5.18 15.90 4.44
N ALA A 140 6.45 15.88 4.86
CA ALA A 140 7.53 16.51 4.11
C ALA A 140 7.71 15.90 2.71
N ALA A 141 7.56 14.58 2.55
CA ALA A 141 7.66 13.92 1.25
C ALA A 141 6.61 14.45 0.27
N PHE A 142 5.34 14.48 0.68
CA PHE A 142 4.28 14.99 -0.17
C PHE A 142 4.43 16.48 -0.47
N ASP A 143 4.85 17.30 0.50
CA ASP A 143 5.05 18.74 0.29
C ASP A 143 6.17 19.00 -0.75
N ILE A 144 7.25 18.20 -0.72
CA ILE A 144 8.33 18.29 -1.71
C ILE A 144 7.83 17.88 -3.10
N ILE A 145 7.16 16.73 -3.22
CA ILE A 145 6.66 16.22 -4.51
C ILE A 145 5.63 17.17 -5.11
N GLN A 146 4.69 17.69 -4.31
CA GLN A 146 3.68 18.66 -4.75
C GLN A 146 4.32 19.98 -5.22
N SER A 147 5.31 20.48 -4.47
CA SER A 147 6.07 21.67 -4.88
C SER A 147 6.88 21.45 -6.16
N ALA A 148 7.56 20.30 -6.29
CA ALA A 148 8.39 19.97 -7.44
C ALA A 148 7.55 19.69 -8.70
N GLY A 149 6.39 19.05 -8.54
CA GLY A 149 5.44 18.76 -9.61
C GLY A 149 4.64 19.98 -10.11
N GLY A 150 4.86 21.17 -9.54
CA GLY A 150 4.18 22.42 -9.92
C GLY A 150 2.73 22.53 -9.44
N SER A 151 2.29 21.69 -8.51
CA SER A 151 0.92 21.70 -7.96
C SER A 151 0.96 21.64 -6.43
N PRO A 152 1.11 22.79 -5.74
CA PRO A 152 1.28 22.82 -4.29
C PRO A 152 0.04 22.37 -3.50
N ALA A 153 -1.15 22.44 -4.09
CA ALA A 153 -2.41 22.16 -3.41
C ALA A 153 -2.82 20.67 -3.45
N SER A 154 -2.36 19.92 -4.47
CA SER A 154 -2.79 18.54 -4.72
C SER A 154 -1.77 17.83 -5.59
N LEU A 155 -1.63 16.52 -5.44
CA LEU A 155 -0.94 15.70 -6.44
C LEU A 155 -1.72 15.73 -7.75
N LYS A 156 -1.00 15.56 -8.86
CA LYS A 156 -1.64 15.35 -10.15
C LYS A 156 -2.34 13.98 -10.14
N PRO A 157 -3.51 13.85 -10.79
CA PRO A 157 -4.11 12.55 -11.06
C PRO A 157 -3.08 11.66 -11.77
N GLY A 158 -2.99 10.39 -11.36
CA GLY A 158 -1.95 9.48 -11.80
C GLY A 158 -1.98 8.15 -11.08
N LEU A 159 -0.96 7.32 -11.33
CA LEU A 159 -0.74 6.01 -10.74
C LEU A 159 0.36 6.08 -9.69
N TRP A 160 0.04 5.59 -8.48
CA TRP A 160 1.00 5.42 -7.40
C TRP A 160 1.41 3.95 -7.26
N LEU A 161 2.70 3.66 -7.08
CA LEU A 161 3.20 2.34 -6.69
C LEU A 161 3.82 2.41 -5.29
N ASP A 162 3.21 1.74 -4.32
CA ASP A 162 3.68 1.66 -2.95
C ASP A 162 4.42 0.33 -2.72
N LEU A 163 5.75 0.38 -2.79
CA LEU A 163 6.62 -0.78 -2.53
C LEU A 163 6.88 -0.90 -1.04
N TYR A 164 6.78 -2.12 -0.52
CA TYR A 164 6.79 -2.40 0.92
C TYR A 164 5.65 -1.66 1.64
N SER A 165 4.45 -1.76 1.06
CA SER A 165 3.31 -0.91 1.43
C SER A 165 2.85 -1.06 2.88
N GLY A 166 2.99 -2.24 3.50
CA GLY A 166 2.59 -2.51 4.87
C GLY A 166 1.15 -2.08 5.14
N THR A 167 1.01 -1.04 5.97
CA THR A 167 -0.32 -0.47 6.33
C THR A 167 -1.04 0.23 5.18
N GLY A 168 -0.34 0.51 4.08
CA GLY A 168 -0.81 1.34 2.96
C GLY A 168 -0.80 2.83 3.25
N SER A 169 -0.20 3.27 4.37
CA SER A 169 -0.32 4.67 4.83
C SER A 169 0.22 5.72 3.86
N VAL A 170 1.21 5.35 3.02
CA VAL A 170 1.79 6.26 2.03
C VAL A 170 0.92 6.32 0.78
N GLY A 171 0.57 5.18 0.18
CA GLY A 171 -0.34 5.15 -0.97
C GLY A 171 -1.73 5.73 -0.66
N ILE A 172 -2.30 5.49 0.53
CA ILE A 172 -3.57 6.10 0.97
C ILE A 172 -3.45 7.63 1.08
N GLU A 173 -2.33 8.13 1.60
CA GLU A 173 -2.07 9.58 1.67
C GLU A 173 -1.99 10.17 0.26
N ALA A 174 -1.34 9.48 -0.68
CA ALA A 174 -1.27 9.89 -2.08
C ALA A 174 -2.65 9.98 -2.73
N MET A 175 -3.47 8.94 -2.56
CA MET A 175 -4.85 8.92 -3.08
C MET A 175 -5.72 10.00 -2.43
N SER A 176 -5.57 10.20 -1.11
CA SER A 176 -6.23 11.31 -0.42
C SER A 176 -5.85 12.67 -1.02
N ARG A 177 -4.58 12.85 -1.40
CA ARG A 177 -4.04 14.07 -2.03
C ARG A 177 -4.26 14.16 -3.55
N GLY A 178 -5.07 13.30 -4.14
CA GLY A 178 -5.53 13.44 -5.53
C GLY A 178 -4.94 12.44 -6.53
N CYS A 179 -4.12 11.49 -6.09
CA CYS A 179 -3.72 10.37 -6.96
C CYS A 179 -4.95 9.50 -7.30
N SER A 180 -5.02 8.98 -8.53
CA SER A 180 -6.23 8.35 -9.07
C SER A 180 -6.35 6.89 -8.65
N GLN A 181 -5.23 6.17 -8.69
CA GLN A 181 -5.14 4.75 -8.36
C GLN A 181 -3.81 4.44 -7.70
N ALA A 182 -3.77 3.37 -6.90
CA ALA A 182 -2.55 2.93 -6.25
C ALA A 182 -2.36 1.41 -6.36
N HIS A 183 -1.13 0.99 -6.64
CA HIS A 183 -0.68 -0.39 -6.57
C HIS A 183 0.12 -0.57 -5.29
N PHE A 184 -0.24 -1.57 -4.48
CA PHE A 184 0.40 -1.86 -3.20
C PHE A 184 1.10 -3.21 -3.30
N VAL A 185 2.41 -3.24 -3.07
CA VAL A 185 3.18 -4.49 -3.02
C VAL A 185 3.48 -4.79 -1.55
N GLU A 186 2.98 -5.93 -1.08
CA GLU A 186 3.13 -6.40 0.30
C GLU A 186 3.35 -7.91 0.29
N LEU A 187 4.21 -8.41 1.19
CA LEU A 187 4.51 -9.83 1.27
C LEU A 187 3.60 -10.55 2.27
N ASP A 188 3.31 -9.90 3.40
CA ASP A 188 2.68 -10.52 4.55
C ASP A 188 1.14 -10.64 4.36
N PRO A 189 0.59 -11.87 4.22
CA PRO A 189 -0.83 -12.08 4.00
C PRO A 189 -1.71 -11.54 5.12
N TRP A 190 -1.22 -11.59 6.37
CA TRP A 190 -1.96 -11.10 7.53
C TRP A 190 -2.01 -9.57 7.54
N VAL A 191 -0.92 -8.90 7.16
CA VAL A 191 -0.93 -7.43 6.99
C VAL A 191 -1.90 -7.05 5.88
N ILE A 192 -1.94 -7.82 4.78
CA ILE A 192 -2.87 -7.58 3.68
C ILE A 192 -4.33 -7.72 4.14
N SER A 193 -4.68 -8.82 4.83
CA SER A 193 -6.06 -9.12 5.21
C SER A 193 -6.55 -8.28 6.38
N GLU A 194 -5.73 -8.10 7.41
CA GLU A 194 -6.15 -7.49 8.68
C GLU A 194 -5.84 -5.99 8.78
N VAL A 195 -5.01 -5.45 7.88
CA VAL A 195 -4.57 -4.05 7.96
C VAL A 195 -4.79 -3.28 6.67
N LEU A 196 -4.11 -3.67 5.58
CA LEU A 196 -4.11 -2.92 4.33
C LEU A 196 -5.51 -2.85 3.72
N LYS A 197 -6.17 -4.00 3.50
CA LYS A 197 -7.53 -4.02 2.92
C LYS A 197 -8.55 -3.27 3.79
N PRO A 198 -8.64 -3.48 5.13
CA PRO A 198 -9.53 -2.69 5.97
C PRO A 198 -9.23 -1.19 5.94
N ASN A 199 -7.97 -0.78 5.82
CA ASN A 199 -7.60 0.63 5.66
C ASN A 199 -8.10 1.19 4.34
N LEU A 200 -7.92 0.46 3.23
CA LEU A 200 -8.43 0.85 1.91
C LEU A 200 -9.95 0.93 1.86
N ASP A 201 -10.63 -0.05 2.48
CA ASP A 201 -12.10 -0.06 2.57
C ASP A 201 -12.62 1.12 3.39
N CYS A 202 -12.08 1.32 4.59
CA CYS A 202 -12.55 2.39 5.47
C CYS A 202 -12.21 3.80 4.93
N THR A 203 -11.29 3.92 3.97
CA THR A 203 -10.96 5.18 3.28
C THR A 203 -11.69 5.33 1.94
N GLY A 204 -12.42 4.30 1.50
CA GLY A 204 -13.16 4.31 0.23
C GLY A 204 -12.26 4.23 -1.00
N PHE A 205 -11.08 3.63 -0.86
CA PHE A 205 -10.07 3.51 -1.92
C PHE A 205 -9.87 2.08 -2.43
N LEU A 206 -10.57 1.10 -1.85
CA LEU A 206 -10.42 -0.32 -2.20
C LEU A 206 -10.63 -0.59 -3.71
N ASP A 207 -11.67 0.00 -4.31
CA ASP A 207 -12.02 -0.22 -5.72
C ASP A 207 -11.00 0.38 -6.71
N THR A 208 -10.22 1.35 -6.25
CA THR A 208 -9.18 2.04 -7.03
C THR A 208 -7.76 1.58 -6.65
N SER A 209 -7.66 0.44 -5.96
CA SER A 209 -6.40 -0.10 -5.45
C SER A 209 -6.13 -1.51 -5.98
N HIS A 210 -4.86 -1.79 -6.30
CA HIS A 210 -4.40 -3.11 -6.73
C HIS A 210 -3.37 -3.65 -5.74
N ILE A 211 -3.67 -4.76 -5.06
CA ILE A 211 -2.74 -5.37 -4.09
C ILE A 211 -2.02 -6.54 -4.75
N HIS A 212 -0.69 -6.53 -4.66
CA HIS A 212 0.20 -7.55 -5.19
C HIS A 212 0.89 -8.26 -4.03
N MET A 213 0.55 -9.53 -3.80
CA MET A 213 1.10 -10.32 -2.69
C MET A 213 2.36 -11.08 -3.10
N LEU A 214 3.51 -10.40 -3.08
CA LEU A 214 4.81 -10.97 -3.40
C LEU A 214 5.94 -10.05 -2.90
N ARG A 215 7.16 -10.58 -2.90
CA ARG A 215 8.37 -9.79 -2.64
C ARG A 215 8.53 -8.69 -3.67
N VAL A 216 8.97 -7.51 -3.24
CA VAL A 216 9.18 -6.34 -4.11
C VAL A 216 10.20 -6.65 -5.20
N GLU A 217 11.28 -7.35 -4.87
CA GLU A 217 12.32 -7.72 -5.85
C GLU A 217 11.73 -8.58 -6.97
N ASN A 218 10.85 -9.54 -6.62
CA ASN A 218 10.15 -10.38 -7.60
C ASN A 218 9.14 -9.58 -8.43
N PHE A 219 8.46 -8.59 -7.84
CA PHE A 219 7.54 -7.72 -8.56
C PHE A 219 8.28 -6.90 -9.63
N LEU A 220 9.44 -6.33 -9.28
CA LEU A 220 10.27 -5.56 -10.21
C LEU A 220 10.83 -6.45 -11.34
N ASP A 221 11.36 -7.63 -11.01
CA ASP A 221 11.84 -8.60 -12.01
C ASP A 221 10.72 -9.03 -12.98
N ASN A 222 9.52 -9.27 -12.45
CA ASN A 222 8.36 -9.63 -13.28
C ASN A 222 7.94 -8.47 -14.18
N ALA A 223 7.99 -7.24 -13.70
CA ALA A 223 7.71 -6.05 -14.50
C ALA A 223 8.72 -5.90 -15.65
N GLU A 224 10.02 -6.10 -15.38
CA GLU A 224 11.08 -6.07 -16.41
C GLU A 224 10.85 -7.15 -17.48
N LYS A 225 10.57 -8.39 -17.07
CA LYS A 225 10.36 -9.53 -17.98
C LYS A 225 9.08 -9.43 -18.81
N SER A 226 8.04 -8.82 -18.27
CA SER A 226 6.71 -8.78 -18.89
C SER A 226 6.49 -7.65 -19.90
N LYS A 227 7.50 -6.81 -20.17
CA LYS A 227 7.58 -5.79 -21.24
C LYS A 227 6.22 -5.21 -21.69
N GLY A 228 5.48 -4.60 -20.75
CA GLY A 228 4.23 -3.89 -21.05
C GLY A 228 3.00 -4.38 -20.29
N ARG A 229 3.12 -5.36 -19.40
CA ARG A 229 2.03 -5.76 -18.49
C ARG A 229 1.56 -4.63 -17.58
N TYR A 230 2.48 -3.75 -17.18
CA TYR A 230 2.21 -2.61 -16.32
C TYR A 230 2.56 -1.31 -17.05
N PRO A 231 1.75 -0.25 -16.89
CA PRO A 231 2.16 1.09 -17.29
C PRO A 231 3.32 1.58 -16.42
N SER A 232 4.00 2.64 -16.86
CA SER A 232 4.85 3.43 -15.98
C SER A 232 4.01 4.10 -14.90
N PHE A 233 4.58 4.27 -13.71
CA PHE A 233 3.95 4.98 -12.61
C PHE A 233 4.38 6.45 -12.58
N ASP A 234 3.49 7.33 -12.16
CA ASP A 234 3.78 8.74 -11.94
C ASP A 234 4.54 8.95 -10.62
N TYR A 235 4.27 8.07 -9.66
CA TYR A 235 4.83 8.14 -8.32
C TYR A 235 5.16 6.74 -7.80
N ILE A 236 6.32 6.60 -7.15
CA ILE A 236 6.73 5.36 -6.51
C ILE A 236 7.19 5.67 -5.08
N SER A 237 6.69 4.93 -4.10
CA SER A 237 7.24 4.91 -2.74
C SER A 237 8.00 3.65 -2.44
N VAL A 238 9.13 3.83 -1.76
CA VAL A 238 10.05 2.77 -1.35
C VAL A 238 10.32 2.96 0.15
N THR A 239 9.58 2.22 0.98
CA THR A 239 9.71 2.26 2.46
C THR A 239 10.09 0.90 3.04
N PRO A 240 11.25 0.34 2.67
CA PRO A 240 11.64 -0.99 3.09
C PRO A 240 11.92 -1.08 4.60
N PRO A 241 11.74 -2.25 5.21
CA PRO A 241 12.27 -2.52 6.55
C PRO A 241 13.80 -2.47 6.49
N TYR A 242 14.41 -1.49 7.18
CA TYR A 242 15.82 -1.11 7.00
C TYR A 242 16.85 -2.25 7.10
N VAL A 243 16.55 -3.32 7.83
CA VAL A 243 17.50 -4.41 8.13
C VAL A 243 17.43 -5.57 7.13
N GLU A 244 16.51 -5.54 6.18
CA GLU A 244 16.23 -6.69 5.30
C GLU A 244 16.46 -6.40 3.81
N VAL A 245 16.94 -5.21 3.45
CA VAL A 245 16.99 -4.75 2.05
C VAL A 245 18.37 -4.23 1.66
N ASN A 246 18.88 -4.71 0.53
CA ASN A 246 20.04 -4.14 -0.16
C ASN A 246 19.58 -3.01 -1.08
N TYR A 247 19.79 -1.76 -0.66
CA TYR A 247 19.37 -0.58 -1.40
C TYR A 247 20.03 -0.46 -2.78
N SER A 248 21.29 -0.88 -2.94
CA SER A 248 21.96 -0.83 -4.24
C SER A 248 21.22 -1.71 -5.25
N THR A 249 20.98 -2.97 -4.89
CA THR A 249 20.25 -3.90 -5.77
C THR A 249 18.84 -3.41 -6.08
N LEU A 250 18.12 -2.91 -5.07
CA LEU A 250 16.76 -2.41 -5.24
C LEU A 250 16.71 -1.20 -6.19
N LEU A 251 17.62 -0.23 -6.03
CA LEU A 251 17.68 0.93 -6.90
C LEU A 251 18.14 0.57 -8.30
N ASP A 252 19.04 -0.41 -8.45
CA ASP A 252 19.45 -0.92 -9.77
C ASP A 252 18.29 -1.62 -10.50
N GLN A 253 17.43 -2.34 -9.77
CA GLN A 253 16.20 -2.90 -10.34
C GLN A 253 15.21 -1.81 -10.72
N LEU A 254 14.99 -0.82 -9.86
CA LEU A 254 14.11 0.32 -10.17
C LEU A 254 14.60 1.11 -11.38
N ALA A 255 15.90 1.40 -11.45
CA ALA A 255 16.51 2.16 -12.55
C ALA A 255 16.34 1.49 -13.92
N ARG A 256 16.29 0.15 -13.97
CA ARG A 256 16.07 -0.64 -15.19
C ARG A 256 14.59 -0.95 -15.44
N SER A 257 13.73 -0.70 -14.46
CA SER A 257 12.34 -1.12 -14.51
C SER A 257 11.53 -0.26 -15.50
N PRO A 258 10.68 -0.86 -16.35
CA PRO A 258 9.76 -0.12 -17.20
C PRO A 258 8.68 0.64 -16.41
N LEU A 259 8.58 0.37 -15.10
CA LEU A 259 7.68 1.07 -14.19
C LEU A 259 8.12 2.53 -13.94
N VAL A 260 9.40 2.85 -14.14
CA VAL A 260 9.96 4.19 -13.92
C VAL A 260 9.95 4.98 -15.23
N GLY A 261 8.96 5.86 -15.38
CA GLY A 261 8.88 6.79 -16.50
C GLY A 261 9.81 8.00 -16.36
N GLU A 262 9.95 8.79 -17.44
CA GLU A 262 10.76 10.02 -17.44
C GLU A 262 10.22 11.10 -16.51
N ASP A 263 8.90 11.17 -16.33
CA ASP A 263 8.21 12.15 -15.49
C ASP A 263 7.86 11.62 -14.07
N CYS A 264 8.38 10.45 -13.71
CA CYS A 264 8.10 9.79 -12.44
C CYS A 264 8.80 10.49 -11.26
N PHE A 265 8.15 10.50 -10.09
CA PHE A 265 8.80 10.81 -8.82
C PHE A 265 8.97 9.55 -7.97
N ILE A 266 10.17 9.33 -7.44
CA ILE A 266 10.44 8.20 -6.53
C ILE A 266 10.79 8.77 -5.16
N LEU A 267 10.06 8.38 -4.13
CA LEU A 267 10.41 8.67 -2.74
C LEU A 267 11.01 7.43 -2.09
N VAL A 268 12.16 7.60 -1.44
CA VAL A 268 12.89 6.52 -0.79
C VAL A 268 13.17 6.90 0.65
N GLU A 269 12.70 6.06 1.56
CA GLU A 269 13.06 6.13 2.98
C GLU A 269 14.23 5.18 3.25
N TYR A 270 15.30 5.67 3.87
CA TYR A 270 16.53 4.88 4.08
C TYR A 270 17.30 5.33 5.34
N PRO A 271 18.19 4.50 5.92
CA PRO A 271 18.95 4.85 7.11
C PRO A 271 20.17 5.74 6.80
N LEU A 272 20.65 6.49 7.79
CA LEU A 272 21.73 7.51 7.64
C LEU A 272 23.04 7.01 7.00
N LYS A 273 23.36 5.72 7.10
CA LYS A 273 24.65 5.14 6.66
C LYS A 273 24.53 4.36 5.35
N THR A 274 23.67 4.81 4.44
CA THR A 274 23.53 4.19 3.12
C THR A 274 23.86 5.22 2.06
N ASP A 275 24.82 4.87 1.19
CA ASP A 275 25.17 5.68 0.04
C ASP A 275 24.10 5.49 -1.04
N MET A 276 23.50 6.60 -1.48
CA MET A 276 22.42 6.61 -2.46
C MET A 276 22.91 7.28 -3.75
N PRO A 277 22.69 6.65 -4.92
CA PRO A 277 23.15 7.17 -6.20
C PRO A 277 22.54 8.55 -6.51
N GLU A 278 23.22 9.34 -7.35
CA GLU A 278 22.74 10.66 -7.77
C GLU A 278 21.55 10.60 -8.74
N SER A 279 21.35 9.45 -9.38
CA SER A 279 20.24 9.18 -10.30
C SER A 279 19.62 7.81 -10.07
N CYS A 280 18.38 7.65 -10.53
CA CYS A 280 17.68 6.37 -10.61
C CYS A 280 16.98 6.31 -11.98
N GLY A 281 17.50 5.48 -12.88
CA GLY A 281 17.09 5.50 -14.29
C GLY A 281 17.38 6.86 -14.93
N LYS A 282 16.35 7.50 -15.50
CA LYS A 282 16.44 8.85 -16.10
C LYS A 282 16.17 9.98 -15.09
N LEU A 283 15.87 9.64 -13.84
CA LEU A 283 15.53 10.60 -12.79
C LEU A 283 16.79 11.04 -12.04
N ILE A 284 16.76 12.27 -11.53
CA ILE A 284 17.84 12.86 -10.74
C ILE A 284 17.40 13.11 -9.30
N LYS A 285 18.35 13.13 -8.38
CA LYS A 285 18.14 13.51 -6.98
C LYS A 285 17.70 14.98 -6.90
N ILE A 286 16.46 15.22 -6.46
CA ILE A 286 15.90 16.59 -6.30
C ILE A 286 15.80 17.03 -4.83
N ALA A 287 15.77 16.08 -3.90
CA ALA A 287 15.81 16.37 -2.46
C ALA A 287 16.38 15.20 -1.68
N ASP A 288 17.22 15.50 -0.69
CA ASP A 288 17.73 14.55 0.30
C ASP A 288 17.69 15.22 1.66
N ARG A 289 16.87 14.70 2.58
CA ARG A 289 16.59 15.32 3.88
C ARG A 289 16.69 14.33 5.02
N LYS A 290 17.41 14.72 6.07
CA LYS A 290 17.55 13.95 7.30
C LYS A 290 16.44 14.25 8.30
N PHE A 291 15.84 13.19 8.83
CA PHE A 291 14.83 13.19 9.90
C PHE A 291 15.26 12.23 11.02
N GLY A 292 16.08 12.73 11.94
CA GLY A 292 16.63 11.93 13.04
C GLY A 292 17.53 10.81 12.52
N ARG A 293 17.05 9.55 12.61
CA ARG A 293 17.76 8.34 12.15
C ARG A 293 17.40 7.91 10.72
N THR A 294 16.42 8.56 10.13
CA THR A 294 15.85 8.26 8.82
C THR A 294 16.23 9.38 7.86
N ASN A 295 16.57 9.03 6.63
CA ASN A 295 16.69 9.97 5.52
C ASN A 295 15.54 9.75 4.54
N LEU A 296 15.12 10.84 3.92
CA LEU A 296 14.12 10.89 2.86
C LEU A 296 14.79 11.44 1.62
N LEU A 297 14.93 10.60 0.61
CA LEU A 297 15.42 10.95 -0.71
C LEU A 297 14.27 10.96 -1.71
N ILE A 298 14.26 11.96 -2.59
CA ILE A 298 13.32 12.05 -3.70
C ILE A 298 14.10 12.18 -4.99
N TYR A 299 13.88 11.23 -5.89
CA TYR A 299 14.24 11.35 -7.31
C TYR A 299 13.06 11.91 -8.09
N GLY A 300 13.34 12.73 -9.09
CA GLY A 300 12.33 13.30 -9.97
C GLY A 300 12.89 13.62 -11.35
N PRO A 301 12.01 14.04 -12.29
CA PRO A 301 12.42 14.43 -13.62
C PRO A 301 13.37 15.63 -13.58
N THR A 302 14.23 15.75 -14.59
CA THR A 302 15.21 16.84 -14.69
C THR A 302 14.56 18.23 -14.66
N TRP A 303 13.37 18.38 -15.23
CA TRP A 303 12.63 19.65 -15.22
C TRP A 303 12.13 20.06 -13.81
N SER A 304 12.06 19.11 -12.87
CA SER A 304 11.61 19.37 -11.49
C SER A 304 12.72 19.84 -10.55
N GLU A 305 13.97 19.87 -11.03
CA GLU A 305 15.08 20.42 -10.27
C GLU A 305 14.84 21.91 -10.00
N LYS A 306 14.75 22.28 -8.73
CA LYS A 306 14.78 23.70 -8.36
C LYS A 306 16.17 24.21 -8.74
N LYS A 307 16.26 25.07 -9.76
CA LYS A 307 17.49 25.82 -10.05
C LYS A 307 17.98 26.42 -8.75
N LYS A 308 19.08 25.91 -8.20
CA LYS A 308 19.78 26.55 -7.08
C LYS A 308 19.99 27.99 -7.53
N GLY A 309 19.36 28.93 -6.81
CA GLY A 309 19.35 30.32 -7.23
C GLY A 309 20.76 30.74 -7.61
N ARG A 310 20.94 31.17 -8.86
CA ARG A 310 22.04 32.07 -9.19
C ARG A 310 21.85 33.26 -8.25
N ILE A 311 22.59 33.28 -7.16
CA ILE A 311 22.92 34.52 -6.47
C ILE A 311 23.75 35.27 -7.51
N LEU A 312 23.05 36.09 -8.32
CA LEU A 312 23.70 37.14 -9.09
C LEU A 312 24.30 38.07 -8.03
N ARG A 313 25.61 37.94 -7.82
CA ARG A 313 26.41 38.99 -7.21
C ARG A 313 26.77 40.00 -8.29
#